data_AF-A0AAD4XCR5-F1
#
_entry.id   AF-A0AAD4XCR5-F1
#
_cell.length_a   1.000
_cell.length_b   1.000
_cell.length_c   1.000
_cell.angle_alpha   90.00
_cell.angle_beta   90.00
_cell.angle_gamma   90.00
#
_symmetry.space_group_name_H-M   'P 1'
#
loop_
_entity.id
_entity.type
_entity.pdbx_description
1 polymer ?
#
loop_
_entity_poly.entity_id
_entity_poly.type
_entity_poly.pdbx_seq_one_letter_code
_entity_poly.pdbx_strand_id
1 'polypeptide(L)'
;MILAAMSKLEQALLIDPRKHEALWCLGNAHMAHGLLTPDYNEARNYFVRAADFYQQAVDEVPTNEKYSRSLESIDQIHKQRVAQQSAGARSSTSHAKGTKKGWKFDLIFDIFGWVVLGIGIGAWIGFSRAQVHPSPRY
;
A
#
# COMPACT_ATOMS: atom_id res chain seq x y z
N MET A 1 3.76 -9.84 -1.20
CA MET A 1 4.54 -9.04 -2.18
C MET A 1 5.50 -8.07 -1.47
N ILE A 2 5.03 -7.11 -0.66
CA ILE A 2 5.87 -6.07 -0.02
C ILE A 2 6.96 -6.65 0.90
N LEU A 3 6.61 -7.63 1.74
CA LEU A 3 7.58 -8.28 2.64
C LEU A 3 8.71 -9.01 1.89
N ALA A 4 8.42 -9.60 0.73
CA ALA A 4 9.43 -10.24 -0.11
C ALA A 4 10.38 -9.22 -0.74
N ALA A 5 9.88 -8.02 -1.07
CA ALA A 5 10.72 -6.92 -1.54
C ALA A 5 11.62 -6.39 -0.42
N MET A 6 11.09 -6.19 0.79
CA MET A 6 11.88 -5.81 1.97
C MET A 6 13.02 -6.80 2.22
N SER A 7 12.73 -8.11 2.25
CA SER A 7 13.76 -9.13 2.49
C SER A 7 14.88 -9.11 1.44
N LYS A 8 14.55 -8.90 0.15
CA LYS A 8 15.56 -8.76 -0.91
C LYS A 8 16.38 -7.48 -0.80
N LEU A 9 15.78 -6.38 -0.35
CA LEU A 9 16.46 -5.11 -0.13
C LEU A 9 17.39 -5.19 1.10
N GLU A 10 16.97 -5.86 2.16
CA GLU A 10 17.83 -6.17 3.32
C GLU A 10 19.03 -7.03 2.92
N GLN A 11 18.83 -8.05 2.07
CA GLN A 11 19.93 -8.83 1.52
C GLN A 11 20.89 -7.98 0.68
N ALA A 12 20.37 -7.03 -0.10
CA ALA A 12 21.22 -6.11 -0.85
C ALA A 12 22.04 -5.19 0.07
N LEU A 13 21.46 -4.77 1.20
CA LEU A 13 22.15 -3.97 2.22
C LEU A 13 23.20 -4.78 3.02
N LEU A 14 23.03 -6.10 3.14
CA LEU A 14 24.06 -6.97 3.70
C LEU A 14 25.31 -7.05 2.81
N ILE A 15 25.14 -6.90 1.49
CA ILE A 15 26.23 -6.92 0.52
C ILE A 15 26.86 -5.52 0.41
N ASP A 16 26.03 -4.48 0.32
CA ASP A 16 26.46 -3.09 0.26
C ASP A 16 25.59 -2.22 1.19
N PRO A 17 26.05 -2.00 2.45
CA PRO A 17 25.28 -1.27 3.45
C PRO A 17 25.14 0.22 3.14
N ARG A 18 25.92 0.76 2.18
CA ARG A 18 25.88 2.17 1.78
C ARG A 18 25.10 2.38 0.49
N LYS A 19 24.39 1.36 0.01
CA LYS A 19 23.58 1.46 -1.20
C LYS A 19 22.35 2.32 -0.96
N HIS A 20 22.50 3.62 -1.22
CA HIS A 20 21.45 4.64 -1.06
C HIS A 20 20.12 4.28 -1.77
N GLU A 21 20.16 3.64 -2.95
CA GLU A 21 18.95 3.15 -3.65
C GLU A 21 18.22 2.04 -2.89
N ALA A 22 18.95 1.15 -2.23
CA ALA A 22 18.37 0.08 -1.42
C ALA A 22 17.73 0.65 -0.15
N LEU A 23 18.40 1.60 0.51
CA LEU A 23 17.86 2.36 1.65
C LEU A 23 16.56 3.06 1.26
N TRP A 24 16.55 3.79 0.15
CA TRP A 24 15.36 4.48 -0.34
C TRP A 24 14.21 3.51 -0.68
N CYS A 25 14.50 2.40 -1.37
CA CYS A 25 13.47 1.41 -1.67
C CYS A 25 12.92 0.74 -0.40
N LEU A 26 13.75 0.55 0.64
CA LEU A 26 13.33 -0.03 1.92
C LEU A 26 12.38 0.91 2.67
N GLY A 27 12.66 2.23 2.64
CA GLY A 27 11.75 3.27 3.12
C GLY A 27 10.42 3.27 2.37
N ASN A 28 10.44 3.16 1.03
CA ASN A 28 9.23 3.07 0.20
C ASN A 28 8.39 1.85 0.56
N ALA A 29 9.02 0.70 0.81
CA ALA A 29 8.31 -0.51 1.22
C ALA A 29 7.63 -0.32 2.59
N HIS A 30 8.31 0.32 3.55
CA HIS A 30 7.73 0.64 4.86
C HIS A 30 6.57 1.63 4.75
N MET A 31 6.71 2.66 3.92
CA MET A 31 5.64 3.63 3.66
C MET A 31 4.41 2.96 3.05
N ALA A 32 4.60 2.12 2.03
CA ALA A 32 3.52 1.36 1.42
C ALA A 32 2.83 0.45 2.44
N HIS A 33 3.60 -0.18 3.33
CA HIS A 33 3.06 -1.01 4.40
C HIS A 33 2.23 -0.17 5.39
N GLY A 34 2.74 0.97 5.86
CA GLY A 34 2.02 1.87 6.77
C GLY A 34 0.75 2.49 6.17
N LEU A 35 0.71 2.71 4.85
CA LEU A 35 -0.49 3.14 4.15
C LEU A 35 -1.56 2.04 4.08
N LEU A 36 -1.15 0.77 4.02
CA LEU A 36 -2.05 -0.39 4.05
C LEU A 36 -2.50 -0.73 5.48
N THR A 37 -1.79 -0.25 6.51
CA THR A 37 -2.15 -0.46 7.91
C THR A 37 -3.34 0.44 8.32
N PRO A 38 -4.49 -0.15 8.74
CA PRO A 38 -5.67 0.60 9.15
C PRO A 38 -5.43 1.40 10.44
N ASP A 39 -4.73 0.79 11.39
CA ASP A 39 -4.39 1.41 12.67
C ASP A 39 -3.32 2.50 12.46
N TYR A 40 -3.65 3.72 12.85
CA TYR A 40 -2.75 4.86 12.69
C TYR A 40 -1.52 4.80 13.61
N ASN A 41 -1.66 4.30 14.84
CA ASN A 41 -0.54 4.18 15.75
C ASN A 41 0.46 3.14 15.26
N GLU A 42 -0.05 2.04 14.70
CA GLU A 42 0.78 1.01 14.09
C GLU A 42 1.40 1.51 12.77
N ALA A 43 0.62 2.16 11.90
CA ALA A 43 1.10 2.81 10.67
C ALA A 43 2.20 3.84 10.95
N ARG A 44 2.08 4.61 12.02
CA ARG A 44 3.06 5.62 12.43
C ARG A 44 4.44 5.00 12.69
N ASN A 45 4.50 3.82 13.30
CA ASN A 45 5.77 3.13 13.52
C ASN A 45 6.46 2.73 12.20
N TYR A 46 5.67 2.45 11.15
CA TYR A 46 6.21 2.20 9.81
C TYR A 46 6.67 3.49 9.11
N PHE A 47 5.93 4.59 9.27
CA PHE A 47 6.33 5.88 8.71
C PHE A 47 7.60 6.45 9.37
N VAL A 48 7.75 6.29 10.68
CA VAL A 48 8.99 6.67 11.39
C VAL A 48 10.17 5.88 10.84
N ARG A 49 10.04 4.55 10.71
CA ARG A 49 11.09 3.72 10.10
C ARG A 49 11.39 4.11 8.66
N ALA A 50 10.37 4.45 7.86
CA ALA A 50 10.59 4.93 6.51
C ALA A 50 11.40 6.23 6.48
N ALA A 51 11.11 7.17 7.40
CA ALA A 51 11.84 8.42 7.53
C ALA A 51 13.31 8.19 7.86
N ASP A 52 13.60 7.27 8.79
CA ASP A 52 14.98 6.93 9.17
C ASP A 52 15.79 6.42 7.96
N PHE A 53 15.19 5.54 7.13
CA PHE A 53 15.85 5.03 5.92
C PHE A 53 16.05 6.11 4.84
N TYR A 54 15.09 7.01 4.67
CA TYR A 54 15.26 8.13 3.74
C TYR A 54 16.32 9.11 4.21
N GLN A 55 16.38 9.40 5.51
CA GLN A 55 17.42 10.25 6.08
C GLN A 55 18.80 9.65 5.83
N GLN A 56 18.99 8.35 6.07
CA GLN A 56 20.24 7.66 5.74
C GLN A 56 20.58 7.74 4.25
N ALA A 57 19.59 7.63 3.36
CA ALA A 57 19.80 7.78 1.92
C ALA A 57 20.20 9.22 1.52
N VAL A 58 19.62 10.24 2.19
CA VAL A 58 20.00 11.65 2.02
C VAL A 58 21.40 11.91 2.54
N ASP A 59 21.76 11.36 3.69
CA ASP A 59 23.07 11.56 4.31
C ASP A 59 24.19 10.97 3.44
N GLU A 60 23.92 9.86 2.75
CA GLU A 60 24.84 9.26 1.77
C GLU A 60 24.91 10.04 0.45
N VAL A 61 23.77 10.50 -0.08
CA VAL A 61 23.71 11.26 -1.35
C VAL A 61 22.76 12.46 -1.23
N PRO A 62 23.23 13.58 -0.64
CA PRO A 62 22.38 14.75 -0.38
C PRO A 62 21.98 15.51 -1.65
N THR A 63 22.67 15.28 -2.75
CA THR A 63 22.37 15.84 -4.08
C THR A 63 21.15 15.21 -4.75
N ASN A 64 20.60 14.12 -4.22
CA ASN A 64 19.50 13.40 -4.85
C ASN A 64 18.14 13.90 -4.30
N GLU A 65 17.51 14.83 -5.01
CA GLU A 65 16.22 15.42 -4.65
C GLU A 65 15.10 14.41 -4.39
N LYS A 66 15.21 13.21 -4.97
CA LYS A 66 14.22 12.13 -4.79
C LYS A 66 14.07 11.74 -3.32
N TYR A 67 15.16 11.76 -2.56
CA TYR A 67 15.14 11.35 -1.15
C TYR A 67 14.52 12.42 -0.26
N SER A 68 14.87 13.68 -0.50
CA SER A 68 14.25 14.83 0.16
C SER A 68 12.74 14.90 -0.11
N ARG A 69 12.31 14.64 -1.36
CA ARG A 69 10.90 14.55 -1.72
C ARG A 69 10.18 13.39 -1.01
N SER A 70 10.89 12.31 -0.71
CA SER A 70 10.33 11.16 0.01
C SER A 70 10.19 11.42 1.51
N LEU A 71 11.03 12.27 2.10
CA LEU A 71 10.82 12.78 3.45
C LEU A 71 9.62 13.72 3.50
N GLU A 72 9.47 14.59 2.49
CA GLU A 72 8.32 15.49 2.40
C GLU A 72 6.99 14.74 2.27
N SER A 73 6.97 13.62 1.55
CA SER A 73 5.77 12.80 1.42
C SER A 73 5.32 12.16 2.74
N ILE A 74 6.24 11.87 3.67
CA ILE A 74 5.89 11.40 5.03
C ILE A 74 5.15 12.50 5.80
N ASP A 75 5.64 13.75 5.75
CA ASP A 75 4.98 14.89 6.40
C ASP A 75 3.61 15.17 5.78
N GLN A 76 3.49 15.07 4.46
CA GLN A 76 2.20 15.18 3.77
C GLN A 76 1.22 14.08 4.19
N ILE A 77 1.67 12.83 4.31
CA ILE A 77 0.83 11.72 4.80
C ILE A 77 0.37 11.98 6.24
N HIS A 78 1.27 12.47 7.10
CA HIS A 78 0.92 12.84 8.47
C HIS A 78 -0.15 13.94 8.49
N LYS A 79 0.05 15.03 7.74
CA LYS A 79 -0.91 16.12 7.59
C LYS A 79 -2.25 15.64 7.04
N GLN A 80 -2.25 14.78 6.02
CA GLN A 80 -3.46 14.27 5.39
C GLN A 80 -4.24 13.32 6.33
N ARG A 81 -3.55 12.43 7.06
CA ARG A 81 -4.16 11.54 8.06
C ARG A 81 -4.75 12.34 9.23
N VAL A 82 -4.06 13.37 9.71
CA VAL A 82 -4.56 14.29 10.76
C VAL A 82 -5.74 15.13 10.25
N ALA A 83 -5.68 15.60 9.00
CA ALA A 83 -6.79 16.30 8.35
C ALA A 83 -8.02 15.39 8.20
N GLN A 84 -7.85 14.11 7.86
CA GLN A 84 -8.95 13.14 7.80
C GLN A 84 -9.56 12.85 9.18
N GLN A 85 -8.75 12.81 10.23
CA GLN A 85 -9.27 12.67 11.60
C GLN A 85 -10.02 13.93 12.08
N SER A 86 -9.59 15.12 11.68
CA SER A 86 -10.24 16.39 12.06
C SER A 86 -11.46 16.76 11.20
N ALA A 87 -11.50 16.36 9.92
CA ALA A 87 -12.67 16.51 9.05
C ALA A 87 -13.84 15.58 9.45
N GLY A 88 -13.59 14.58 10.32
CA GLY A 88 -14.63 13.77 10.94
C GLY A 88 -15.52 14.52 11.95
N ALA A 89 -15.15 15.75 12.35
CA ALA A 89 -15.82 16.53 13.40
C ALA A 89 -16.82 17.58 12.88
N ARG A 90 -17.02 17.75 11.57
CA ARG A 90 -18.05 18.67 11.03
C ARG A 90 -18.77 18.07 9.83
N SER A 91 -19.81 17.30 10.11
CA SER A 91 -21.00 17.27 9.27
C SER A 91 -22.22 17.04 10.15
N SER A 92 -22.88 18.14 10.48
CA SER A 92 -24.19 18.18 11.11
C SER A 92 -25.24 18.04 10.02
N THR A 93 -25.78 16.85 9.82
CA THR A 93 -27.17 16.70 9.34
C THR A 93 -27.78 15.44 9.95
N SER A 94 -28.89 15.70 10.61
CA SER A 94 -29.85 14.88 11.34
C SER A 94 -30.11 13.44 10.90
N HIS A 95 -30.34 12.62 11.94
CA HIS A 95 -31.23 11.46 12.07
C HIS A 95 -30.67 10.03 11.87
N ALA A 96 -31.10 9.21 12.85
CA ALA A 96 -31.14 7.74 12.92
C ALA A 96 -29.84 6.95 13.19
N LYS A 97 -29.69 6.60 14.48
CA LYS A 97 -29.47 5.24 15.01
C LYS A 97 -28.28 4.44 14.45
N GLY A 98 -27.22 4.37 15.26
CA GLY A 98 -26.47 3.13 15.44
C GLY A 98 -25.20 2.94 14.60
N THR A 99 -24.07 2.91 15.31
CA THR A 99 -22.82 2.18 15.04
C THR A 99 -21.87 2.66 13.93
N LYS A 100 -20.84 3.39 14.39
CA LYS A 100 -19.42 3.38 13.99
C LYS A 100 -19.11 3.60 12.49
N LYS A 101 -18.72 4.83 12.15
CA LYS A 101 -18.06 5.20 10.88
C LYS A 101 -16.78 4.37 10.67
N GLY A 102 -16.90 3.23 9.99
CA GLY A 102 -15.78 2.55 9.36
C GLY A 102 -15.40 3.30 8.10
N TRP A 103 -14.30 4.06 8.13
CA TRP A 103 -13.81 4.69 6.92
C TRP A 103 -13.27 3.61 5.96
N LYS A 104 -13.92 3.50 4.80
CA LYS A 104 -13.50 2.79 3.56
C LYS A 104 -13.15 1.30 3.65
N PHE A 105 -13.74 0.53 4.57
CA PHE A 105 -13.72 -0.94 4.42
C PHE A 105 -14.62 -1.39 3.26
N ASP A 106 -15.79 -0.77 3.07
CA ASP A 106 -16.70 -1.12 1.96
C ASP A 106 -16.06 -0.92 0.59
N LEU A 107 -15.30 0.17 0.40
CA LEU A 107 -14.63 0.45 -0.87
C LEU A 107 -13.47 -0.52 -1.15
N ILE A 108 -12.81 -1.00 -0.10
CA ILE A 108 -11.75 -2.02 -0.18
C ILE A 108 -12.36 -3.39 -0.44
N PHE A 109 -13.44 -3.77 0.26
CA PHE A 109 -14.16 -5.01 0.01
C PHE A 109 -14.82 -5.04 -1.37
N ASP A 110 -15.29 -3.90 -1.89
CA ASP A 110 -15.81 -3.76 -3.24
C ASP A 110 -14.69 -3.93 -4.27
N ILE A 111 -13.52 -3.29 -4.11
CA ILE A 111 -12.37 -3.53 -5.00
C ILE A 111 -11.93 -5.01 -4.99
N PHE A 112 -11.84 -5.65 -3.82
CA PHE A 112 -11.53 -7.08 -3.74
C PHE A 112 -12.63 -7.94 -4.37
N GLY A 113 -13.90 -7.61 -4.17
CA GLY A 113 -15.05 -8.32 -4.74
C GLY A 113 -15.05 -8.27 -6.26
N TRP A 114 -14.75 -7.12 -6.86
CA TRP A 114 -14.69 -6.96 -8.31
C TRP A 114 -13.46 -7.62 -8.93
N VAL A 115 -12.31 -7.64 -8.24
CA VAL A 115 -11.12 -8.36 -8.70
C VAL A 115 -11.36 -9.88 -8.66
N VAL A 116 -11.97 -10.40 -7.59
CA VAL A 116 -12.35 -11.83 -7.50
C VAL A 116 -13.42 -12.19 -8.55
N LEU A 117 -14.40 -11.31 -8.77
CA LEU A 117 -15.43 -11.49 -9.80
C LEU A 117 -14.81 -11.49 -11.20
N GLY A 118 -13.86 -10.60 -11.49
CA GLY A 118 -13.14 -10.54 -12.77
C GLY A 118 -12.32 -11.79 -13.06
N ILE A 119 -11.62 -12.33 -12.06
CA ILE A 119 -10.87 -13.59 -12.19
C ILE A 119 -11.81 -14.79 -12.38
N GLY A 120 -12.93 -14.83 -11.65
CA GLY A 120 -13.96 -15.87 -11.80
C GLY A 120 -14.62 -15.87 -13.19
N ILE A 121 -14.95 -14.70 -13.73
CA ILE A 121 -15.50 -14.55 -15.08
C ILE A 121 -14.44 -14.94 -16.14
N GLY A 122 -13.18 -14.53 -15.94
CA GLY A 122 -12.07 -14.91 -16.83
C GLY A 122 -11.86 -16.42 -16.94
N ALA A 123 -11.99 -17.15 -15.82
CA ALA A 123 -11.93 -18.61 -15.81
C ALA A 123 -13.12 -19.28 -16.52
N TRP A 124 -14.33 -18.70 -16.44
CA TRP A 124 -15.53 -19.24 -17.11
C TRP A 124 -15.51 -19.01 -18.63
N ILE A 125 -15.01 -17.85 -19.08
CA ILE A 125 -14.84 -17.55 -20.52
C ILE A 125 -13.75 -18.44 -21.13
N GLY A 126 -12.73 -18.84 -20.36
CA GLY A 126 -11.74 -19.84 -20.77
C GLY A 126 -12.29 -21.28 -20.85
N PHE A 127 -13.17 -21.68 -19.93
CA PHE A 127 -13.75 -23.02 -19.89
C PHE A 127 -14.82 -23.26 -20.98
N SER A 128 -15.53 -22.21 -21.40
CA SER A 128 -16.63 -22.31 -22.40
C SER A 128 -16.15 -22.43 -23.85
N ARG A 129 -14.86 -22.25 -24.15
CA ARG A 129 -14.28 -22.48 -25.49
C ARG A 129 -13.73 -23.90 -25.71
N ALA A 130 -13.66 -24.74 -24.66
CA ALA A 130 -13.09 -26.09 -24.72
C ALA A 130 -14.14 -27.22 -24.82
N GLN A 131 -15.44 -26.94 -24.72
CA GLN A 131 -16.49 -27.93 -24.96
C GLN A 131 -16.89 -28.04 -26.44
N VAL A 132 -15.91 -28.01 -27.34
CA VAL A 132 -16.10 -28.48 -28.71
C VAL A 132 -16.09 -30.01 -28.65
N HIS A 133 -17.31 -30.56 -28.67
CA HIS A 133 -17.61 -31.98 -28.76
C HIS A 133 -16.79 -32.68 -29.87
N PRO A 134 -16.02 -33.75 -29.58
CA PRO A 134 -15.45 -34.57 -30.64
C PRO A 134 -16.58 -35.36 -31.32
N SER A 135 -16.80 -35.12 -32.62
CA SER A 135 -17.73 -35.90 -33.43
C SER A 135 -17.32 -37.38 -33.45
N PRO A 136 -18.26 -38.34 -33.24
CA PRO A 136 -17.96 -39.76 -33.34
C PRO A 136 -17.68 -40.12 -34.79
N ARG A 137 -16.53 -40.79 -35.04
CA ARG A 137 -16.30 -41.49 -36.29
C ARG A 137 -17.17 -42.75 -36.31
N TYR A 138 -18.13 -42.78 -37.23
CA TYR A 138 -18.71 -44.02 -37.76
C TYR A 138 -17.82 -44.56 -38.88
#